data_AF-A0A200PVG3-F1
#
_entry.id   AF-A0A200PVG3-F1
#
_cell.length_a   1.000
_cell.length_b   1.000
_cell.length_c   1.000
_cell.angle_alpha   90.00
_cell.angle_beta   90.00
_cell.angle_gamma   90.00
#
_symmetry.space_group_name_H-M   'P 1'
#
loop_
_entity.id
_entity.type
_entity.pdbx_description
1 polymer ?
#
loop_
_entity_poly.entity_id
_entity_poly.type
_entity_poly.pdbx_seq_one_letter_code
_entity_poly.pdbx_strand_id
1 'polypeptide(L)' 'MSTFLRFNSLAPKTKNFVVAGGLTGFVFGVYFYRMRAVGGTDELQVAIDKFEEQKTKNEMTESSLPRS' A
#
# COMPACT_ATOMS: atom_id res chain seq x y z
N MET A 1 3.87 -23.10 25.37
CA MET A 1 2.78 -22.89 26.36
C MET A 1 3.08 -21.83 27.44
N SER A 2 4.28 -21.27 27.55
CA SER A 2 4.63 -20.31 28.63
C SER A 2 3.95 -18.94 28.51
N THR A 3 3.58 -18.50 27.31
CA THR A 3 2.96 -17.18 27.06
C THR A 3 1.56 -17.06 27.69
N PHE A 4 0.77 -18.13 27.63
CA PHE A 4 -0.58 -18.16 28.23
C PHE A 4 -0.54 -18.18 29.75
N LEU A 5 0.41 -18.92 30.34
CA LEU A 5 0.64 -18.95 31.79
C LEU A 5 1.05 -17.57 32.31
N ARG A 6 1.88 -16.85 31.55
CA ARG A 6 2.34 -15.49 31.90
C ARG A 6 1.27 -14.42 31.70
N PHE A 7 0.37 -14.57 30.73
CA PHE A 7 -0.80 -13.69 30.61
C PHE A 7 -1.77 -13.91 31.77
N ASN A 8 -2.01 -15.17 32.17
CA ASN A 8 -2.90 -15.49 33.28
C ASN A 8 -2.42 -14.96 34.62
N SER A 9 -1.11 -14.84 34.84
CA SER A 9 -0.53 -14.27 36.06
C SER A 9 -0.56 -12.74 36.13
N LEU A 10 -1.01 -12.03 35.08
CA LEU A 10 -1.10 -10.56 35.09
C LEU A 10 -2.30 -10.07 35.89
N ALA A 11 -2.15 -8.89 36.49
CA ALA A 11 -3.25 -8.17 37.10
C ALA A 11 -4.36 -7.86 36.05
N PRO A 12 -5.65 -7.84 36.44
CA PRO A 12 -6.77 -7.65 35.51
C PRO A 12 -6.65 -6.40 34.61
N LYS A 13 -6.17 -5.29 35.18
CA LYS A 13 -5.96 -4.03 34.43
C LYS A 13 -4.90 -4.17 33.34
N THR A 14 -3.83 -4.92 33.61
CA THR A 14 -2.75 -5.17 32.65
C THR A 14 -3.21 -6.11 31.54
N LYS A 15 -4.06 -7.10 31.84
CA LYS A 15 -4.68 -7.95 30.82
C LYS A 15 -5.51 -7.13 29.83
N ASN A 16 -6.34 -6.22 30.33
CA ASN A 16 -7.13 -5.32 29.49
C ASN A 16 -6.25 -4.43 28.61
N PHE A 17 -5.11 -3.97 29.13
CA PHE A 17 -4.16 -3.16 28.36
C PHE A 17 -3.48 -3.93 27.24
N VAL A 18 -3.09 -5.18 27.50
CA VAL A 18 -2.51 -6.08 26.48
C VAL A 18 -3.54 -6.38 25.39
N VAL A 19 -4.79 -6.66 25.76
CA VAL A 19 -5.87 -6.93 24.80
C VAL A 19 -6.19 -5.68 23.98
N ALA A 20 -6.34 -4.52 24.62
CA ALA A 20 -6.60 -3.26 23.93
C ALA A 20 -5.44 -2.87 23.00
N GLY A 21 -4.19 -3.01 23.46
CA GLY A 21 -3.00 -2.73 22.65
C GLY A 21 -2.87 -3.68 21.46
N GLY A 22 -3.13 -4.98 21.66
CA GLY A 22 -3.11 -5.98 20.59
C GLY A 22 -4.17 -5.72 19.53
N LEU A 23 -5.41 -5.45 19.95
CA LEU A 23 -6.50 -5.12 19.03
C LEU A 23 -6.22 -3.82 18.25
N THR A 24 -5.72 -2.79 18.95
CA THR A 24 -5.38 -1.49 18.33
C THR A 24 -4.24 -1.66 17.32
N GLY A 25 -3.17 -2.38 17.68
CA GLY A 25 -2.05 -2.65 16.78
C GLY A 25 -2.45 -3.50 15.57
N PHE A 26 -3.35 -4.46 15.74
CA PHE A 26 -3.89 -5.26 14.64
C PHE A 26 -4.70 -4.40 13.65
N VAL A 27 -5.68 -3.63 14.14
CA VAL A 27 -6.51 -2.75 13.30
C VAL A 27 -5.64 -1.71 12.59
N PHE A 28 -4.71 -1.08 13.32
CA PHE A 28 -3.75 -0.13 12.75
C PHE A 28 -2.85 -0.79 11.70
N GLY A 29 -2.35 -1.99 11.98
CA GLY A 29 -1.51 -2.76 11.08
C GLY A 29 -2.22 -3.12 9.78
N VAL A 30 -3.49 -3.55 9.83
CA VAL A 30 -4.31 -3.84 8.64
C VAL A 30 -4.58 -2.56 7.84
N TYR A 31 -4.94 -1.47 8.52
CA TYR A 31 -5.19 -0.17 7.88
C TYR A 31 -3.93 0.36 7.18
N PHE A 32 -2.80 0.32 7.88
CA PHE A 32 -1.50 0.72 7.34
C PHE A 32 -1.03 -0.21 6.23
N TYR A 33 -1.24 -1.52 6.36
CA TYR A 33 -0.92 -2.48 5.30
C TYR A 33 -1.72 -2.16 4.03
N ARG A 34 -3.01 -1.84 4.16
CA ARG A 34 -3.82 -1.41 3.01
C ARG A 34 -3.28 -0.12 2.40
N MET A 35 -2.91 0.87 3.21
CA MET A 35 -2.29 2.10 2.69
C MET A 35 -0.94 1.86 2.00
N ARG A 36 -0.12 0.93 2.50
CA ARG A 36 1.15 0.57 1.86
C ARG A 36 0.99 -0.32 0.63
N ALA A 37 0.05 -1.24 0.64
CA ALA A 37 -0.21 -2.16 -0.47
C ALA A 37 -0.99 -1.49 -1.62
N VAL A 38 -1.74 -0.42 -1.32
CA VAL A 38 -2.51 0.36 -2.32
C VAL A 38 -1.80 1.68 -2.67
N GLY A 39 -0.72 2.02 -1.98
CA GLY A 39 0.10 3.24 -2.17
C GLY A 39 0.96 3.30 -3.43
N GLY A 40 0.59 2.57 -4.49
CA GLY A 40 1.26 2.58 -5.80
C GLY A 40 0.28 2.55 -6.98
N THR A 41 -1.00 2.89 -6.76
CA THR A 41 -2.02 2.85 -7.84
C THR A 41 -1.86 3.98 -8.86
N ASP A 42 -0.94 4.93 -8.65
CA ASP A 42 -0.58 5.91 -9.67
C ASP A 42 0.39 5.36 -10.72
N GLU A 43 0.98 4.17 -10.53
CA GLU A 43 1.87 3.58 -11.55
C GLU A 43 1.13 3.24 -12.85
N LEU A 44 -0.16 2.87 -12.77
CA LEU A 44 -0.94 2.56 -13.95
C LEU A 44 -1.31 3.82 -14.74
N GLN A 45 -1.69 4.91 -14.06
CA GLN A 45 -1.98 6.18 -14.73
C GLN A 45 -0.71 6.85 -15.25
N VAL A 46 0.39 6.81 -14.50
CA VAL A 46 1.70 7.28 -14.96
C VAL A 46 2.18 6.48 -16.18
N ALA A 47 1.94 5.16 -16.22
CA ALA A 47 2.26 4.35 -17.40
C ALA A 47 1.39 4.70 -18.61
N ILE A 48 0.10 5.02 -18.40
CA ILE A 48 -0.81 5.46 -19.47
C ILE A 48 -0.40 6.84 -19.99
N ASP A 49 -0.14 7.82 -19.12
CA ASP A 49 0.33 9.16 -19.52
C ASP A 49 1.65 9.07 -20.29
N LYS A 50 2.59 8.23 -19.84
CA LYS A 50 3.86 7.99 -20.54
C LYS A 50 3.68 7.32 -21.91
N PHE A 51 2.66 6.48 -22.07
CA PHE A 51 2.33 5.85 -23.34
C PHE A 51 1.69 6.85 -24.32
N GLU A 52 0.75 7.68 -23.86
CA GLU A 52 0.10 8.72 -24.69
C GLU A 52 1.08 9.81 -25.14
N GLU A 53 2.01 10.22 -24.26
CA GLU A 53 3.11 11.14 -24.61
C GLU A 53 4.00 10.59 -25.75
N GLN A 54 4.30 9.29 -25.71
CA GLN A 54 5.13 8.64 -26.73
C GLN A 54 4.40 8.49 -28.07
N LYS A 55 3.09 8.18 -28.05
CA LYS A 55 2.28 8.07 -29.26
C LYS A 55 2.21 9.41 -30.01
N THR A 56 1.95 10.49 -29.30
CA THR A 56 1.88 11.85 -29.87
C THR A 56 3.20 12.27 -30.52
N LYS A 57 4.33 11.94 -29.87
CA LYS A 57 5.66 12.28 -30.39
C LYS A 57 6.02 11.48 -31.65
N ASN A 58 5.61 10.22 -31.74
CA ASN A 58 5.84 9.37 -32.90
C ASN A 58 4.97 9.79 -34.10
N GLU A 59 3.71 10.17 -33.86
CA GLU A 59 2.81 10.68 -34.90
C GLU A 59 3.28 12.04 -35.47
N MET A 60 3.93 12.89 -34.66
CA MET A 60 4.57 14.14 -35.14
C MET A 60 5.86 13.90 -35.94
N THR A 61 6.60 12.82 -35.66
CA THR A 61 7.83 12.49 -36.41
C THR A 61 7.53 11.75 -37.72
N GLU A 62 6.47 10.96 -37.77
CA GLU A 62 6.03 10.26 -38.98
C GLU A 62 5.30 11.19 -39.98
N SER A 63 4.61 12.22 -39.47
CA SER A 63 3.98 13.27 -40.31
C SER A 63 4.96 14.30 -40.88
N SER A 64 6.21 14.35 -40.37
CA SER A 64 7.27 15.25 -40.84
C SER A 64 8.30 14.57 -41.75
N LEU A 65 8.19 13.27 -42.01
CA LEU A 65 8.95 12.59 -43.05
C LEU A 65 8.27 12.81 -44.42
N PRO A 66 8.93 13.47 -45.39
CA PRO A 66 8.38 13.56 -46.74
C PRO A 66 8.28 12.16 -47.32
N ARG A 67 7.07 11.72 -47.70
CA ARG A 67 6.89 10.54 -48.56
C ARG A 67 7.62 10.83 -49.88
N SER A 68 8.77 10.19 -50.05
CA SER A 68 9.48 10.05 -51.33
C SER A 68 8.77 9.07 -52.25
#